data_AF-L0F7L9-F1
#
_entry.id   AF-L0F7L9-F1
#
_cell.length_a   1.000
_cell.length_b   1.000
_cell.length_c   1.000
_cell.angle_alpha   90.00
_cell.angle_beta   90.00
_cell.angle_gamma   90.00
#
_symmetry.space_group_name_H-M   'P 1'
#
loop_
_entity.id
_entity.type
_entity.pdbx_description
1 polymer ?
#
loop_
_entity_poly.entity_id
_entity_poly.type
_entity_poly.pdbx_seq_one_letter_code
_entity_poly.pdbx_strand_id
1 'polypeptide(L)'
;MKLIEMRTFVDKQGSIILPGEALGAAGLKPGDELCATLAVGQEETKNLCPQLVITPQGVGIAVQLTGWREDDEEGDLTLPNDLLEAAEIPADSDLEIVCTAGAIVIMESDVLDNLPDELRELFGELGIDPGTVREVMRKDGYFI
;
A
#
# COMPACT_ATOMS: atom_id res chain seq x y z
N MET A 1 -8.79 23.30 16.03
CA MET A 1 -10.01 22.73 15.40
C MET A 1 -11.23 23.18 16.21
N LYS A 2 -12.28 23.70 15.57
CA LYS A 2 -13.54 24.08 16.24
C LYS A 2 -14.64 23.18 15.72
N LEU A 3 -15.34 22.49 16.62
CA LEU A 3 -16.50 21.67 16.27
C LEU A 3 -17.75 22.55 16.34
N ILE A 4 -18.59 22.47 15.30
CA ILE A 4 -19.88 23.17 15.23
C ILE A 4 -20.94 22.08 15.07
N GLU A 5 -21.75 21.87 16.11
CA GLU A 5 -22.92 21.00 16.02
C GLU A 5 -24.01 21.72 15.21
N MET A 6 -24.57 21.04 14.23
CA MET A 6 -25.70 21.53 13.45
C MET A 6 -26.72 20.41 13.27
N ARG A 7 -28.00 20.79 13.24
CA ARG A 7 -29.11 19.86 13.03
C ARG A 7 -29.88 20.28 11.79
N THR A 8 -30.08 19.31 10.91
CA THR A 8 -30.78 19.47 9.65
C THR A 8 -31.48 18.15 9.32
N PHE A 9 -32.37 18.19 8.34
CA PHE A 9 -33.14 17.02 7.91
C PHE A 9 -32.82 16.74 6.46
N VAL A 10 -32.83 15.44 6.11
CA VAL A 10 -32.84 15.02 4.71
C VAL A 10 -34.22 15.36 4.15
N ASP A 11 -34.28 16.16 3.09
CA ASP A 11 -35.54 16.53 2.47
C ASP A 11 -36.13 15.37 1.63
N LYS A 12 -37.29 15.62 1.01
CA LYS A 12 -37.97 14.61 0.18
C LYS A 12 -37.19 14.25 -1.08
N GLN A 13 -36.23 15.06 -1.48
CA GLN A 13 -35.35 14.85 -2.62
C GLN A 13 -34.04 14.15 -2.20
N GLY A 14 -33.85 13.84 -0.92
CA GLY A 14 -32.63 13.22 -0.41
C GLY A 14 -31.50 14.24 -0.16
N SER A 15 -31.79 15.54 -0.20
CA SER A 15 -30.78 16.59 -0.03
C SER A 15 -30.60 17.00 1.43
N ILE A 16 -29.39 17.40 1.77
CA ILE A 16 -29.03 18.02 3.05
C ILE A 16 -28.55 19.43 2.78
N ILE A 17 -29.14 20.40 3.46
CA ILE A 17 -28.76 21.81 3.32
C ILE A 17 -27.98 22.23 4.57
N LEU A 18 -26.76 22.74 4.36
CA LEU A 18 -25.90 23.28 5.41
C LEU A 18 -26.13 24.79 5.53
N PRO A 19 -26.27 25.34 6.76
CA PRO A 19 -26.41 26.78 6.96
C PRO A 19 -25.18 27.56 6.47
N GLY A 20 -25.40 28.68 5.79
CA GLY A 20 -24.32 29.49 5.22
C GLY A 20 -23.36 30.06 6.27
N GLU A 21 -23.84 30.31 7.48
CA GLU A 21 -23.03 30.80 8.60
C GLU A 21 -21.96 29.78 9.01
N ALA A 22 -22.30 28.49 8.98
CA ALA A 22 -21.37 27.41 9.33
C ALA A 22 -20.30 27.21 8.23
N LEU A 23 -20.68 27.37 6.96
CA LEU A 23 -19.75 27.32 5.82
C LEU A 23 -18.78 28.50 5.85
N GLY A 24 -19.26 29.71 6.16
CA GLY A 24 -18.42 30.88 6.34
C GLY A 24 -17.42 30.73 7.49
N ALA A 25 -17.84 30.11 8.61
CA ALA A 25 -16.93 29.78 9.72
C ALA A 25 -15.88 28.73 9.35
N ALA A 26 -16.17 27.86 8.38
CA ALA A 26 -15.22 26.91 7.78
C ALA A 26 -14.34 27.54 6.69
N GLY A 27 -14.51 28.84 6.38
CA GLY A 27 -13.73 29.56 5.38
C GLY A 27 -14.18 29.31 3.93
N LEU A 28 -15.31 28.63 3.73
CA LEU A 28 -15.85 28.30 2.42
C LEU A 28 -16.68 29.45 1.85
N LYS A 29 -16.53 29.72 0.56
CA LYS A 29 -17.19 30.80 -0.17
C LYS A 29 -18.03 30.27 -1.33
N PRO A 30 -19.07 31.01 -1.74
CA PRO A 30 -19.80 30.68 -2.96
C PRO A 30 -18.86 30.64 -4.17
N GLY A 31 -18.91 29.53 -4.92
CA GLY A 31 -18.06 29.30 -6.09
C GLY A 31 -16.81 28.46 -5.81
N ASP A 32 -16.52 28.13 -4.54
CA ASP A 32 -15.47 27.18 -4.21
C ASP A 32 -15.83 25.78 -4.73
N GLU A 33 -14.86 25.11 -5.35
CA GLU A 33 -14.96 23.68 -5.69
C GLU A 33 -14.65 22.85 -4.44
N LEU A 34 -15.51 21.87 -4.15
CA LEU A 34 -15.42 21.04 -2.95
C LEU A 34 -15.58 19.58 -3.30
N CYS A 35 -14.79 18.75 -2.63
CA CYS A 35 -14.97 17.31 -2.61
C CYS A 35 -15.78 16.93 -1.35
N ALA A 36 -16.84 16.15 -1.55
CA ALA A 36 -17.61 15.54 -0.48
C ALA A 36 -17.36 14.04 -0.50
N THR A 37 -17.01 13.46 0.64
CA THR A 37 -16.88 12.00 0.76
C THR A 37 -17.68 11.46 1.92
N LEU A 38 -18.43 10.39 1.63
CA LEU A 38 -19.30 9.73 2.58
C LEU A 38 -18.70 8.36 2.94
N ALA A 39 -18.31 8.20 4.19
CA ALA A 39 -17.98 6.91 4.76
C ALA A 39 -19.27 6.22 5.22
N VAL A 40 -19.52 5.01 4.71
CA VAL A 40 -20.65 4.15 5.09
C VAL A 40 -20.10 2.84 5.64
N GLY A 41 -20.79 2.25 6.61
CA GLY A 41 -20.40 0.95 7.15
C GLY A 41 -20.52 -0.18 6.12
N GLN A 42 -19.56 -1.10 6.12
CA GLN A 42 -19.61 -2.37 5.37
C GLN A 42 -20.51 -3.36 6.12
N GLU A 43 -21.23 -4.23 5.40
CA GLU A 43 -22.25 -5.15 5.95
C GLU A 43 -21.75 -6.04 7.11
N GLU A 44 -20.44 -6.29 7.21
CA GLU A 44 -19.84 -7.12 8.27
C GLU A 44 -19.54 -6.35 9.57
N THR A 45 -19.51 -5.01 9.53
CA THR A 45 -19.25 -4.16 10.71
C THR A 45 -20.53 -3.44 11.15
N LYS A 46 -21.23 -4.05 12.11
CA LYS A 46 -22.59 -3.65 12.53
C LYS A 46 -22.77 -2.23 13.08
N ASN A 47 -21.74 -1.38 13.22
CA ASN A 47 -21.86 -0.13 13.97
C ASN A 47 -20.91 1.00 13.50
N LEU A 48 -20.96 1.40 12.24
CA LEU A 48 -20.36 2.67 11.83
C LEU A 48 -21.46 3.68 11.53
N CYS A 49 -21.52 4.74 12.33
CA CYS A 49 -22.33 5.92 12.02
C CYS A 49 -21.80 6.52 10.70
N PRO A 50 -22.65 6.80 9.71
CA PRO A 50 -22.18 7.39 8.46
C PRO A 50 -21.53 8.75 8.73
N GLN A 51 -20.35 8.97 8.15
CA GLN A 51 -19.59 10.21 8.31
C GLN A 51 -19.39 10.89 6.96
N LEU A 52 -19.81 12.16 6.88
CA LEU A 52 -19.59 13.02 5.71
C LEU A 52 -18.44 13.97 5.98
N VAL A 53 -17.44 13.97 5.10
CA VAL A 53 -16.30 14.88 5.13
C VAL A 53 -16.33 15.76 3.89
N ILE A 54 -16.19 17.08 4.09
CA ILE A 54 -16.16 18.08 3.02
C ILE A 54 -14.81 18.78 3.06
N THR A 55 -14.09 18.77 1.94
CA THR A 55 -12.74 19.36 1.83
C THR A 55 -12.55 20.04 0.48
N PRO A 56 -11.69 21.07 0.38
CA PRO A 56 -11.34 21.67 -0.92
C PRO A 56 -10.46 20.77 -1.81
N GLN A 57 -9.76 19.77 -1.25
CA GLN A 57 -8.70 19.02 -1.95
C GLN A 57 -8.90 17.49 -1.95
N GLY A 58 -10.06 16.99 -1.50
CA GLY A 58 -10.31 15.55 -1.34
C GLY A 58 -9.75 14.97 -0.03
N VAL A 59 -10.24 13.80 0.37
CA VAL A 59 -9.95 13.21 1.69
C VAL A 59 -8.54 12.63 1.82
N GLY A 60 -7.85 12.37 0.71
CA GLY A 60 -6.47 11.85 0.71
C GLY A 60 -5.44 12.73 1.43
N ILE A 61 -5.76 13.99 1.73
CA ILE A 61 -4.82 14.94 2.37
C ILE A 61 -5.28 15.37 3.78
N ALA A 62 -6.57 15.23 4.12
CA ALA A 62 -7.15 16.00 5.23
C ALA A 62 -7.65 15.19 6.43
N VAL A 63 -8.03 13.91 6.27
CA VAL A 63 -8.53 13.11 7.39
C VAL A 63 -8.01 11.69 7.26
N GLN A 64 -7.04 11.32 8.10
CA GLN A 64 -6.77 9.91 8.43
C GLN A 64 -7.98 9.36 9.20
N LEU A 65 -9.08 9.15 8.49
CA LEU A 65 -10.22 8.44 9.02
C LEU A 65 -9.77 7.01 9.23
N THR A 66 -9.79 6.53 10.47
CA THR A 66 -9.55 5.12 10.80
C THR A 66 -10.60 4.27 10.06
N GLY A 67 -10.20 3.65 8.94
CA GLY A 67 -11.07 2.95 8.00
C GLY A 67 -11.00 3.47 6.56
N TRP A 68 -10.32 4.60 6.32
CA TRP A 68 -9.73 4.88 5.01
C TRP A 68 -8.46 4.06 4.89
N ARG A 69 -8.47 3.14 3.93
CA ARG A 69 -7.25 2.74 3.25
C ARG A 69 -7.11 3.62 2.00
N GLU A 70 -6.07 4.44 1.90
CA GLU A 70 -5.07 4.09 0.88
C GLU A 70 -4.59 2.71 1.32
N ASP A 71 -4.52 1.68 0.47
CA ASP A 71 -4.13 0.32 0.88
C ASP A 71 -2.74 0.32 1.57
N ASP A 72 -2.74 0.69 2.85
CA ASP A 72 -1.67 0.84 3.83
C ASP A 72 -1.94 -0.15 4.99
N GLU A 73 -2.79 -1.18 4.76
CA GLU A 73 -2.17 -2.49 4.98
C GLU A 73 -1.12 -2.53 3.90
N GLU A 74 0.16 -2.47 4.29
CA GLU A 74 1.25 -2.92 3.46
C GLU A 74 0.74 -4.14 2.70
N GLY A 75 0.37 -3.91 1.44
CA GLY A 75 -0.52 -4.82 0.74
C GLY A 75 0.28 -6.08 0.54
N ASP A 76 0.02 -7.10 1.38
CA ASP A 76 0.75 -8.35 1.30
C ASP A 76 0.60 -8.87 -0.13
N LEU A 77 1.70 -8.84 -0.88
CA LEU A 77 1.74 -9.32 -2.25
C LEU A 77 1.70 -10.84 -2.20
N THR A 78 0.50 -11.40 -2.30
CA THR A 78 0.33 -12.84 -2.39
C THR A 78 0.55 -13.30 -3.82
N LEU A 79 1.60 -14.10 -4.05
CA LEU A 79 1.88 -14.70 -5.35
C LEU A 79 1.24 -16.10 -5.43
N PRO A 80 0.33 -16.36 -6.39
CA PRO A 80 -0.21 -17.70 -6.61
C PRO A 80 0.89 -18.72 -6.92
N ASN A 81 0.80 -19.91 -6.33
CA ASN A 81 1.76 -21.01 -6.57
C ASN A 81 1.90 -21.36 -8.06
N ASP A 82 0.81 -21.27 -8.84
CA ASP A 82 0.84 -21.54 -10.28
C ASP A 82 1.77 -20.56 -11.03
N LEU A 83 1.93 -19.31 -10.55
CA LEU A 83 2.85 -18.33 -11.14
C LEU A 83 4.31 -18.63 -10.78
N LEU A 84 4.55 -19.11 -9.56
CA LEU A 84 5.87 -19.58 -9.14
C LEU A 84 6.30 -20.80 -9.96
N GLU A 85 5.42 -21.79 -10.13
CA GLU A 85 5.69 -22.99 -10.93
C GLU A 85 5.95 -22.64 -12.40
N ALA A 86 5.14 -21.76 -12.99
CA ALA A 86 5.33 -21.32 -14.37
C ALA A 86 6.65 -20.54 -14.59
N ALA A 87 7.18 -19.92 -13.53
CA ALA A 87 8.46 -19.22 -13.53
C ALA A 87 9.64 -20.11 -13.10
N GLU A 88 9.40 -21.38 -12.77
CA GLU A 88 10.38 -22.33 -12.22
C GLU A 88 11.02 -21.83 -10.90
N ILE A 89 10.29 -21.03 -10.11
CA ILE A 89 10.74 -20.49 -8.83
C ILE A 89 10.25 -21.41 -7.69
N PRO A 90 11.13 -21.92 -6.81
CA PRO A 90 10.73 -22.73 -5.66
C PRO A 90 9.84 -21.95 -4.67
N ALA A 91 8.88 -22.61 -4.03
CA ALA A 91 7.97 -21.95 -3.08
C ALA A 91 8.65 -21.48 -1.79
N ASP A 92 9.83 -22.01 -1.48
CA ASP A 92 10.65 -21.73 -0.32
C ASP A 92 11.88 -20.87 -0.61
N SER A 93 12.04 -20.38 -1.85
CA SER A 93 13.15 -19.49 -2.20
C SER A 93 12.87 -18.04 -1.81
N ASP A 94 13.93 -17.31 -1.49
CA ASP A 94 13.88 -15.85 -1.39
C ASP A 94 13.58 -15.22 -2.76
N LEU A 95 12.85 -14.09 -2.76
CA LEU A 95 12.45 -13.39 -3.97
C LEU A 95 13.12 -12.02 -4.07
N GLU A 96 13.55 -11.67 -5.27
CA GLU A 96 14.00 -10.33 -5.63
C GLU A 96 12.93 -9.62 -6.47
N ILE A 97 12.65 -8.35 -6.14
CA ILE A 97 11.66 -7.53 -6.83
C ILE A 97 12.34 -6.31 -7.45
N VAL A 98 12.28 -6.19 -8.77
CA VAL A 98 12.86 -5.08 -9.52
C VAL A 98 11.77 -4.28 -10.23
N CYS A 99 11.71 -2.97 -9.93
CA CYS A 99 10.84 -2.03 -10.61
C CYS A 99 11.57 -1.41 -11.82
N THR A 100 11.05 -1.65 -13.03
CA THR A 100 11.56 -1.07 -14.28
C THR A 100 10.47 -0.25 -14.98
N ALA A 101 10.83 0.48 -16.04
CA ALA A 101 9.90 1.30 -16.78
C ALA A 101 8.80 0.43 -17.43
N GLY A 102 7.60 0.45 -16.83
CA GLY A 102 6.44 -0.28 -17.33
C GLY A 102 6.33 -1.74 -16.89
N ALA A 103 7.19 -2.22 -15.98
CA ALA A 103 7.07 -3.57 -15.44
C ALA A 103 7.62 -3.70 -14.01
N ILE A 104 7.06 -4.65 -13.27
CA ILE A 104 7.62 -5.17 -12.02
C ILE A 104 8.06 -6.60 -12.33
N VAL A 105 9.32 -6.92 -12.04
CA VAL A 105 9.90 -8.25 -12.27
C VAL A 105 10.14 -8.89 -10.91
N ILE A 106 9.59 -10.09 -10.73
CA ILE A 106 9.77 -10.93 -9.53
C ILE A 106 10.58 -12.15 -9.97
N MET A 107 11.69 -12.43 -9.29
CA MET A 107 12.58 -13.55 -9.62
C MET A 107 13.14 -14.22 -8.35
N GLU A 108 13.71 -15.42 -8.50
CA GLU A 108 14.50 -16.06 -7.43
C GLU A 108 15.73 -15.19 -7.12
N SER A 109 15.96 -14.87 -5.85
CA SER A 109 17.17 -14.17 -5.42
C SER A 109 18.41 -15.03 -5.66
N ASP A 110 19.49 -14.47 -6.25
CA ASP A 110 20.75 -15.21 -6.34
C ASP A 110 21.41 -15.27 -4.95
N VAL A 111 21.67 -16.48 -4.48
CA VAL A 111 22.36 -16.73 -3.19
C VAL A 111 23.73 -16.04 -3.14
N LEU A 112 24.34 -15.77 -4.29
CA LEU A 112 25.60 -15.02 -4.39
C LEU A 112 25.46 -13.53 -4.05
N ASP A 113 24.26 -12.96 -4.12
CA ASP A 113 24.03 -11.55 -3.75
C ASP A 113 24.08 -11.34 -2.23
N ASN A 114 23.91 -12.41 -1.45
CA ASN A 114 24.14 -12.39 -0.01
C ASN A 114 25.63 -12.46 0.36
N LEU A 115 26.52 -12.72 -0.60
CA LEU A 115 27.94 -12.84 -0.33
C LEU A 115 28.60 -11.45 -0.29
N PRO A 116 29.37 -11.12 0.77
CA PRO A 116 30.19 -9.91 0.78
C PRO A 116 31.09 -9.82 -0.45
N ASP A 117 31.22 -8.62 -1.01
CA ASP A 117 32.00 -8.35 -2.23
C ASP A 117 33.44 -8.89 -2.10
N GLU A 118 34.04 -8.81 -0.92
CA GLU A 118 35.41 -9.29 -0.68
C GLU A 118 35.54 -10.82 -0.86
N LEU A 119 34.52 -11.58 -0.46
CA LEU A 119 34.53 -13.04 -0.64
C LEU A 119 34.27 -13.41 -2.10
N ARG A 120 33.41 -12.65 -2.78
CA ARG A 120 33.14 -12.83 -4.20
C ARG A 120 34.40 -12.57 -5.04
N GLU A 121 35.12 -11.50 -4.74
CA GLU A 121 36.42 -11.20 -5.37
C GLU A 121 37.44 -12.29 -5.07
N LEU A 122 37.56 -12.74 -3.82
CA LEU A 122 38.47 -13.81 -3.43
C LEU A 122 38.19 -15.11 -4.18
N PHE A 123 36.93 -15.53 -4.32
CA PHE A 123 36.57 -16.73 -5.08
C PHE A 123 36.93 -16.58 -6.57
N GLY A 124 36.75 -15.38 -7.13
CA GLY A 124 37.20 -15.05 -8.47
C GLY A 124 38.72 -15.15 -8.63
N GLU A 125 39.50 -14.62 -7.68
CA GLU A 125 40.97 -14.70 -7.68
C GLU A 125 41.47 -16.14 -7.55
N LEU A 126 40.78 -16.97 -6.76
CA LEU A 126 41.07 -18.39 -6.60
C LEU A 126 40.64 -19.25 -7.80
N GLY A 127 39.94 -18.65 -8.78
CA GLY A 127 39.44 -19.36 -9.97
C GLY A 127 38.31 -20.35 -9.65
N ILE A 128 37.57 -20.11 -8.57
CA ILE A 128 36.44 -20.95 -8.17
C ILE A 128 35.23 -20.59 -9.03
N ASP A 129 34.62 -21.61 -9.62
CA ASP A 129 33.41 -21.42 -10.42
C ASP A 129 32.24 -20.93 -9.54
N PRO A 130 31.54 -19.83 -9.91
CA PRO A 130 30.41 -19.32 -9.15
C PRO A 130 29.27 -20.33 -8.98
N GLY A 131 29.10 -21.28 -9.92
CA GLY A 131 28.15 -22.39 -9.79
C GLY A 131 28.51 -23.32 -8.63
N THR A 132 29.80 -23.59 -8.43
CA THR A 132 30.28 -24.39 -7.29
C THR A 132 30.00 -23.68 -5.96
N VAL A 133 30.22 -22.36 -5.91
CA VAL A 133 29.92 -21.55 -4.71
C VAL A 133 28.42 -21.61 -4.38
N ARG A 134 27.56 -21.47 -5.40
CA ARG A 134 26.10 -21.60 -5.25
C ARG A 134 25.67 -22.97 -4.73
N GLU A 135 26.24 -24.05 -5.27
CA GLU A 135 25.91 -25.40 -4.82
C GLU A 135 26.26 -25.60 -3.33
N VAL A 136 27.45 -25.14 -2.92
CA VAL A 136 27.90 -25.23 -1.51
C VAL A 136 27.01 -24.37 -0.61
N MET A 137 26.71 -23.14 -1.00
CA MET A 137 25.86 -22.24 -0.20
C MET A 137 24.41 -22.75 -0.07
N ARG A 138 23.85 -23.35 -1.12
CA ARG A 138 22.51 -23.98 -1.09
C ARG A 138 22.48 -25.23 -0.21
N LYS A 139 23.56 -26.02 -0.20
CA LYS A 139 23.62 -27.31 0.51
C LYS A 139 23.96 -27.17 1.99
N ASP A 140 24.94 -26.33 2.31
CA ASP A 140 25.49 -26.22 3.66
C ASP A 140 25.02 -24.96 4.41
N GLY A 141 24.27 -24.08 3.73
CA GLY A 141 23.57 -22.95 4.32
C GLY A 141 24.52 -21.82 4.74
N TYR A 142 24.56 -20.74 3.94
CA TYR A 142 25.14 -19.48 4.39
C TYR A 142 24.03 -18.61 4.97
N PHE A 143 23.89 -18.63 6.30
CA PHE A 143 22.94 -17.78 7.02
C PHE A 143 23.72 -16.66 7.71
N ILE A 144 23.36 -15.40 7.42
CA ILE A 144 23.91 -14.20 8.08
C ILE A 144 23.03 -13.83 9.26
#